data_AF-A0A2S5DC16-F1
#
_entry.id   AF-A0A2S5DC16-F1
#
_cell.length_a   1.000
_cell.length_b   1.000
_cell.length_c   1.000
_cell.angle_alpha   90.00
_cell.angle_beta   90.00
_cell.angle_gamma   90.00
#
_symmetry.space_group_name_H-M   'P 1'
#
loop_
_entity.id
_entity.type
_entity.pdbx_description
1 polymer ?
#
loop_
_entity_poly.entity_id
_entity_poly.type
_entity_poly.pdbx_seq_one_letter_code
_entity_poly.pdbx_strand_id
1 'polypeptide(L)'
;MTVIMTGRRPTQITALKIGDLISHSGKNFLNVPRAKQRSEGGWRKTFKQIPIIEDLWLLLKQQAAAVYREFSARAALSDEQKTKLPLFPNYSAFDDSEDINSQLNDDRLHLRNETLARTMVHIAKMISVNSERTGAPILINAYRFRYTLGTNLGREGKGEYVIAEALDHTDTQHTGVYVKNLPEIVERIDKAVAYQLAPIAQAFQGIIIKTEHDAHRGSDPSSRISNGAENLGNCGSYGFCSALAPVACYTCNHFQPWLDGPHEGVLDYLLQERARILDLTDDRKVAFANDRLILAVSDVIVRCKKMKE
;
A
#
# COMPACT_ATOMS: atom_id res chain seq x y z
N MET A 1 -20.11 -1.66 3.95
CA MET A 1 -19.68 -2.63 2.91
C MET A 1 -19.56 -2.00 1.52
N THR A 2 -20.62 -1.40 0.97
CA THR A 2 -20.60 -0.86 -0.41
C THR A 2 -19.43 0.07 -0.72
N VAL A 3 -19.10 1.02 0.17
CA VAL A 3 -17.95 1.93 0.01
C VAL A 3 -16.63 1.16 -0.08
N ILE A 4 -16.45 0.15 0.77
CA ILE A 4 -15.20 -0.63 0.90
C ILE A 4 -14.95 -1.42 -0.38
N MET A 5 -15.99 -2.10 -0.87
CA MET A 5 -15.88 -3.04 -1.98
C MET A 5 -15.84 -2.37 -3.35
N THR A 6 -16.40 -1.16 -3.48
CA THR A 6 -16.50 -0.46 -4.77
C THR A 6 -15.53 0.69 -4.93
N GLY A 7 -14.93 1.19 -3.83
CA GLY A 7 -14.05 2.37 -3.85
C GLY A 7 -14.72 3.67 -4.35
N ARG A 8 -16.06 3.71 -4.40
CA ARG A 8 -16.84 4.84 -4.89
C ARG A 8 -16.87 5.97 -3.87
N ARG A 9 -17.03 7.21 -4.36
CA ARG A 9 -17.10 8.40 -3.50
C ARG A 9 -18.38 8.38 -2.66
N PRO A 10 -18.38 9.00 -1.47
CA PRO A 10 -19.58 9.12 -0.62
C PRO A 10 -20.82 9.57 -1.40
N THR A 11 -20.69 10.64 -2.18
CA THR A 11 -21.77 11.21 -3.01
C THR A 11 -22.34 10.24 -4.03
N GLN A 12 -21.56 9.28 -4.51
CA GLN A 12 -22.01 8.28 -5.47
C GLN A 12 -22.81 7.18 -4.76
N ILE A 13 -22.39 6.81 -3.55
CA ILE A 13 -23.04 5.78 -2.75
C ILE A 13 -24.35 6.29 -2.13
N THR A 14 -24.32 7.48 -1.55
CA THR A 14 -25.52 8.09 -0.93
C THR A 14 -26.60 8.39 -1.95
N ALA A 15 -26.22 8.69 -3.20
CA ALA A 15 -27.16 8.94 -4.27
C ALA A 15 -27.81 7.67 -4.86
N LEU A 16 -27.47 6.46 -4.42
CA LEU A 16 -28.05 5.22 -4.96
C LEU A 16 -29.54 5.08 -4.65
N LYS A 17 -30.28 4.48 -5.58
CA LYS A 17 -31.69 4.12 -5.49
C LYS A 17 -31.86 2.62 -5.61
N ILE A 18 -33.00 2.09 -5.16
CA ILE A 18 -33.31 0.65 -5.25
C ILE A 18 -33.26 0.16 -6.69
N GLY A 19 -33.74 0.97 -7.65
CA GLY A 19 -33.71 0.66 -9.08
C GLY A 19 -32.31 0.54 -9.69
N ASP A 20 -31.25 0.97 -8.97
CA ASP A 20 -29.88 0.83 -9.46
C ASP A 20 -29.31 -0.59 -9.26
N LEU A 21 -30.03 -1.47 -8.55
CA LEU A 21 -29.69 -2.87 -8.38
C LEU A 21 -30.20 -3.68 -9.58
N ILE A 22 -29.28 -4.12 -10.43
CA ILE A 22 -29.60 -4.83 -11.67
C ILE A 22 -29.05 -6.24 -11.62
N SER A 23 -29.89 -7.22 -11.99
CA SER A 23 -29.46 -8.60 -12.19
C SER A 23 -29.87 -9.05 -13.57
N HIS A 24 -28.92 -9.57 -14.35
CA HIS A 24 -29.20 -10.18 -15.64
C HIS A 24 -28.19 -11.29 -15.93
N SER A 25 -28.65 -12.35 -16.59
CA SER A 25 -27.80 -13.49 -17.00
C SER A 25 -26.99 -14.11 -15.85
N GLY A 26 -27.57 -14.17 -14.64
CA GLY A 26 -26.93 -14.72 -13.45
C GLY A 26 -25.81 -13.86 -12.85
N LYS A 27 -25.63 -12.62 -13.33
CA LYS A 27 -24.66 -11.66 -12.79
C LYS A 27 -25.37 -10.47 -12.15
N ASN A 28 -24.76 -9.94 -11.09
CA ASN A 28 -25.29 -8.85 -10.30
C ASN A 28 -24.48 -7.58 -10.53
N PHE A 29 -25.19 -6.46 -10.69
CA PHE A 29 -24.62 -5.18 -11.05
C PHE A 29 -25.22 -4.06 -10.21
N LEU A 30 -24.43 -3.00 -10.08
CA LEU A 30 -24.84 -1.73 -9.48
C LEU A 30 -24.65 -0.62 -10.50
N ASN A 31 -25.72 0.11 -10.82
CA ASN A 31 -25.65 1.32 -11.63
C ASN A 31 -25.33 2.53 -10.74
N VAL A 32 -24.06 2.88 -10.67
CA VAL A 32 -23.59 3.95 -9.78
C VAL A 32 -23.66 5.30 -10.49
N PRO A 33 -24.32 6.33 -9.92
CA PRO A 33 -24.29 7.67 -10.50
C PRO A 33 -22.87 8.24 -10.48
N ARG A 34 -22.46 8.84 -11.60
CA ARG A 34 -21.15 9.48 -11.72
C ARG A 34 -21.15 10.82 -11.00
N ALA A 35 -20.00 11.23 -10.50
CA ALA A 35 -19.84 12.49 -9.76
C ALA A 35 -18.58 13.23 -10.20
N LYS A 36 -18.58 14.57 -10.04
CA LYS A 36 -17.46 15.47 -10.38
C LYS A 36 -17.04 15.44 -11.86
N GLN A 37 -17.96 15.15 -12.78
CA GLN A 37 -17.70 15.29 -14.21
C GLN A 37 -18.06 16.71 -14.62
N ARG A 38 -17.04 17.50 -14.99
CA ARG A 38 -17.13 18.94 -15.27
C ARG A 38 -18.17 19.31 -16.35
N SER A 39 -18.52 18.37 -17.22
CA SER A 39 -19.39 18.57 -18.39
C SER A 39 -20.69 17.74 -18.39
N GLU A 40 -20.87 16.77 -17.49
CA GLU A 40 -22.01 15.80 -17.54
C GLU A 40 -23.15 16.13 -16.57
N GLY A 41 -23.43 17.42 -16.37
CA GLY A 41 -24.81 17.91 -16.26
C GLY A 41 -25.57 17.77 -14.93
N GLY A 42 -25.03 17.22 -13.85
CA GLY A 42 -25.63 17.33 -12.52
C GLY A 42 -26.05 16.01 -11.87
N TRP A 43 -26.91 16.09 -10.85
CA TRP A 43 -27.27 14.95 -9.99
C TRP A 43 -27.92 13.80 -10.77
N ARG A 44 -27.36 12.59 -10.64
CA ARG A 44 -27.86 11.34 -11.26
C ARG A 44 -28.16 11.44 -12.76
N LYS A 45 -27.38 12.21 -13.52
CA LYS A 45 -27.52 12.29 -14.99
C LYS A 45 -26.79 11.21 -15.76
N THR A 46 -25.61 10.82 -15.29
CA THR A 46 -24.81 9.76 -15.92
C THR A 46 -24.47 8.68 -14.92
N PHE A 47 -24.35 7.45 -15.42
CA PHE A 47 -24.20 6.25 -14.61
C PHE A 47 -23.05 5.40 -15.11
N LYS A 48 -22.46 4.65 -14.19
CA LYS A 48 -21.49 3.60 -14.47
C LYS A 48 -22.00 2.30 -13.88
N GLN A 49 -22.24 1.32 -14.75
CA GLN A 49 -22.57 -0.03 -14.33
C GLN A 49 -21.30 -0.74 -13.86
N ILE A 50 -21.37 -1.37 -12.69
CA ILE A 50 -20.25 -2.13 -12.13
C ILE A 50 -20.73 -3.51 -11.69
N PRO A 51 -19.96 -4.58 -11.94
CA PRO A 51 -20.26 -5.88 -11.38
C PRO A 51 -20.04 -5.87 -9.87
N ILE A 52 -20.90 -6.55 -9.13
CA ILE A 52 -20.75 -6.75 -7.68
C ILE A 52 -20.89 -8.22 -7.33
N ILE A 53 -20.15 -8.65 -6.31
CA ILE A 53 -20.20 -10.05 -5.84
C ILE A 53 -21.54 -10.34 -5.14
N GLU A 54 -21.86 -11.63 -5.06
CA GLU A 54 -23.13 -12.11 -4.48
C GLU A 54 -23.35 -11.65 -3.04
N ASP A 55 -22.32 -11.68 -2.19
CA ASP A 55 -22.46 -11.21 -0.80
C ASP A 55 -22.92 -9.75 -0.71
N LEU A 56 -22.32 -8.87 -1.52
CA LEU A 56 -22.73 -7.47 -1.56
C LEU A 56 -24.13 -7.33 -2.13
N TRP A 57 -24.47 -8.10 -3.15
CA TRP A 57 -25.81 -8.12 -3.73
C TRP A 57 -26.88 -8.50 -2.70
N LEU A 58 -26.67 -9.59 -1.96
CA LEU A 58 -27.61 -10.06 -0.94
C LEU A 58 -27.81 -9.00 0.16
N LEU A 59 -26.73 -8.37 0.63
CA LEU A 59 -26.81 -7.29 1.61
C LEU A 59 -27.60 -6.09 1.08
N LEU A 60 -27.37 -5.68 -0.17
CA LEU A 60 -28.10 -4.56 -0.78
C LEU A 60 -29.57 -4.90 -1.04
N LYS A 61 -29.89 -6.15 -1.37
CA LYS A 61 -31.27 -6.62 -1.52
C LYS A 61 -32.02 -6.62 -0.18
N GLN A 62 -31.37 -7.05 0.90
CA GLN A 62 -31.94 -6.97 2.25
C GLN A 62 -32.18 -5.51 2.66
N GLN A 63 -31.21 -4.63 2.41
CA GLN A 63 -31.36 -3.19 2.64
C GLN A 63 -32.53 -2.63 1.83
N ALA A 64 -32.63 -2.93 0.54
CA ALA A 64 -33.74 -2.47 -0.30
C ALA A 64 -35.10 -2.95 0.20
N ALA A 65 -35.19 -4.20 0.67
CA ALA A 65 -36.42 -4.74 1.26
C ALA A 65 -36.79 -4.02 2.58
N ALA A 66 -35.81 -3.73 3.43
CA ALA A 66 -36.03 -2.98 4.67
C ALA A 66 -36.51 -1.55 4.36
N VAL A 67 -35.85 -0.84 3.45
CA VAL A 67 -36.26 0.50 3.00
C VAL A 67 -37.69 0.49 2.47
N TYR A 68 -38.01 -0.46 1.57
CA TYR A 68 -39.35 -0.56 1.02
C TYR A 68 -40.40 -0.78 2.11
N ARG A 69 -40.12 -1.65 3.09
CA ARG A 69 -41.02 -1.90 4.22
C ARG A 69 -41.29 -0.62 5.02
N GLU A 70 -40.25 0.13 5.39
CA GLU A 70 -40.39 1.38 6.16
C GLU A 70 -41.23 2.43 5.43
N PHE A 71 -40.99 2.64 4.12
CA PHE A 71 -41.80 3.60 3.36
C PHE A 71 -43.22 3.10 3.08
N SER A 72 -43.40 1.80 2.84
CA SER A 72 -44.74 1.22 2.60
C SER A 72 -45.66 1.26 3.82
N ALA A 73 -45.08 1.36 5.03
CA ALA A 73 -45.84 1.54 6.27
C ALA A 73 -46.38 2.97 6.43
N ARG A 74 -45.81 3.94 5.69
CA ARG A 74 -46.17 5.36 5.76
C ARG A 74 -46.97 5.85 4.55
N ALA A 75 -46.75 5.24 3.38
CA ALA A 75 -47.45 5.58 2.15
C ALA A 75 -47.64 4.35 1.25
N ALA A 76 -48.75 4.30 0.51
CA ALA A 76 -48.95 3.31 -0.54
C ALA A 76 -47.98 3.59 -1.71
N LEU A 77 -47.25 2.56 -2.14
CA LEU A 77 -46.20 2.67 -3.15
C LEU A 77 -46.51 1.78 -4.36
N SER A 78 -46.39 2.33 -5.56
CA SER A 78 -46.34 1.54 -6.79
C SER A 78 -44.97 0.89 -6.99
N ASP A 79 -44.90 -0.12 -7.86
CA ASP A 79 -43.63 -0.74 -8.24
C ASP A 79 -42.64 0.26 -8.87
N GLU A 80 -43.14 1.25 -9.61
CA GLU A 80 -42.29 2.30 -10.18
C GLU A 80 -41.70 3.19 -9.07
N GLN A 81 -42.51 3.61 -8.11
CA GLN A 81 -42.06 4.43 -6.98
C GLN A 81 -41.06 3.69 -6.10
N LYS A 82 -41.25 2.37 -5.91
CA LYS A 82 -40.30 1.51 -5.21
C LYS A 82 -38.90 1.58 -5.82
N THR A 83 -38.78 1.62 -7.15
CA THR A 83 -37.45 1.75 -7.80
C THR A 83 -36.80 3.11 -7.55
N LYS A 84 -37.61 4.15 -7.31
CA LYS A 84 -37.15 5.53 -7.08
C LYS A 84 -36.73 5.79 -5.64
N LEU A 85 -37.03 4.89 -4.71
CA LEU A 85 -36.61 4.99 -3.31
C LEU A 85 -35.08 4.98 -3.18
N PRO A 86 -34.50 5.83 -2.32
CA PRO A 86 -33.07 5.82 -2.03
C PRO A 86 -32.69 4.51 -1.34
N LEU A 87 -31.60 3.88 -1.80
CA LEU A 87 -31.08 2.64 -1.20
C LEU A 87 -30.59 2.88 0.23
N PHE A 88 -30.09 4.09 0.49
CA PHE A 88 -29.70 4.58 1.80
C PHE A 88 -30.53 5.84 2.12
N PRO A 89 -31.68 5.69 2.80
CA PRO A 89 -32.59 6.80 3.04
C PRO A 89 -32.19 7.68 4.24
N ASN A 90 -32.68 8.91 4.22
CA ASN A 90 -32.82 9.81 5.34
C ASN A 90 -34.30 9.85 5.77
N TYR A 91 -34.70 8.92 6.63
CA TYR A 91 -36.10 8.74 7.01
C TYR A 91 -36.74 9.96 7.70
N SER A 92 -35.95 10.78 8.40
CA SER A 92 -36.45 11.97 9.08
C SER A 92 -36.76 13.12 8.12
N ALA A 93 -36.35 13.04 6.85
CA ALA A 93 -36.69 14.02 5.83
C ALA A 93 -37.97 13.66 5.04
N PHE A 94 -38.60 12.53 5.37
CA PHE A 94 -39.89 12.17 4.78
C PHE A 94 -41.02 12.88 5.49
N ASP A 95 -41.83 13.59 4.71
CA ASP A 95 -43.00 14.32 5.17
C ASP A 95 -44.26 13.54 4.75
N ASP A 96 -45.04 13.06 5.72
CA ASP A 96 -46.25 12.27 5.44
C ASP A 96 -47.38 13.11 4.82
N SER A 97 -47.28 14.45 4.86
CA SER A 97 -48.29 15.37 4.33
C SER A 97 -48.09 15.73 2.85
N GLU A 98 -46.91 15.47 2.28
CA GLU A 98 -46.58 15.82 0.90
C GLU A 98 -46.71 14.61 -0.05
N ASP A 99 -47.08 14.87 -1.31
CA ASP A 99 -47.12 13.83 -2.33
C ASP A 99 -45.76 13.14 -2.49
N ILE A 100 -45.75 11.81 -2.41
CA ILE A 100 -44.53 11.02 -2.41
C ILE A 100 -43.70 11.20 -3.69
N ASN A 101 -44.31 11.44 -4.85
CA ASN A 101 -43.57 11.62 -6.09
C ASN A 101 -42.74 12.91 -6.07
N SER A 102 -43.26 13.98 -5.47
CA SER A 102 -42.52 15.23 -5.29
C SER A 102 -41.24 15.02 -4.48
N GLN A 103 -41.27 14.13 -3.48
CA GLN A 103 -40.14 13.85 -2.58
C GLN A 103 -39.10 12.92 -3.20
N LEU A 104 -39.53 11.98 -4.06
CA LEU A 104 -38.65 10.97 -4.68
C LEU A 104 -37.82 11.51 -5.84
N ASN A 105 -38.22 12.66 -6.40
CA ASN A 105 -37.51 13.31 -7.50
C ASN A 105 -36.32 14.17 -7.04
N ASP A 106 -36.15 14.37 -5.73
CA ASP A 106 -35.09 15.18 -5.13
C ASP A 106 -34.10 14.35 -4.29
N ASP A 107 -32.99 14.96 -3.88
CA ASP A 107 -31.96 14.37 -3.03
C ASP A 107 -32.34 14.32 -1.54
N ARG A 108 -33.41 15.01 -1.13
CA ARG A 108 -33.76 15.21 0.29
C ARG A 108 -33.90 13.91 1.10
N LEU A 109 -34.45 12.87 0.47
CA LEU A 109 -34.66 11.56 1.10
C LEU A 109 -33.40 10.69 1.11
N HIS A 110 -32.28 11.12 0.49
CA HIS A 110 -31.04 10.35 0.46
C HIS A 110 -30.20 10.62 1.71
N LEU A 111 -29.44 9.62 2.13
CA LEU A 111 -28.51 9.72 3.25
C LEU A 111 -27.52 10.86 3.00
N ARG A 112 -27.36 11.77 3.97
CA ARG A 112 -26.38 12.86 3.87
C ARG A 112 -24.94 12.32 3.98
N ASN A 113 -24.00 12.95 3.27
CA ASN A 113 -22.59 12.51 3.26
C ASN A 113 -21.96 12.62 4.65
N GLU A 114 -22.37 13.63 5.43
CA GLU A 114 -21.94 13.84 6.81
C GLU A 114 -22.36 12.65 7.69
N THR A 115 -23.58 12.13 7.49
CA THR A 115 -24.07 10.96 8.21
C THR A 115 -23.24 9.73 7.87
N LEU A 116 -22.96 9.48 6.58
CA LEU A 116 -22.09 8.38 6.16
C LEU A 116 -20.67 8.51 6.75
N ALA A 117 -20.11 9.72 6.77
CA ALA A 117 -18.81 10.00 7.38
C ALA A 117 -18.80 9.69 8.89
N ARG A 118 -19.83 10.13 9.62
CA ARG A 118 -20.00 9.82 11.05
C ARG A 118 -20.14 8.32 11.31
N THR A 119 -20.90 7.60 10.48
CA THR A 119 -21.03 6.14 10.56
C THR A 119 -19.67 5.46 10.40
N MET A 120 -18.85 5.90 9.43
CA MET A 120 -17.49 5.34 9.25
C MET A 120 -16.58 5.60 10.46
N VAL A 121 -16.62 6.80 11.03
CA VAL A 121 -15.87 7.12 12.25
C VAL A 121 -16.32 6.27 13.44
N HIS A 122 -17.63 6.04 13.58
CA HIS A 122 -18.16 5.18 14.63
C HIS A 122 -17.71 3.73 14.46
N ILE A 123 -17.78 3.18 13.24
CA ILE A 123 -17.26 1.84 12.94
C ILE A 123 -15.76 1.75 13.24
N ALA A 124 -14.97 2.77 12.87
CA ALA A 124 -13.54 2.80 13.16
C ALA A 124 -13.23 2.71 14.67
N LYS A 125 -14.02 3.41 15.49
CA LYS A 125 -13.92 3.35 16.95
C LYS A 125 -14.31 1.97 17.49
N MET A 126 -15.38 1.37 16.96
CA MET A 126 -15.82 0.03 17.36
C MET A 126 -14.76 -1.05 17.10
N ILE A 127 -14.12 -1.02 15.92
CA ILE A 127 -13.10 -2.02 15.58
C ILE A 127 -11.76 -1.78 16.29
N SER A 128 -11.52 -0.57 16.82
CA SER A 128 -10.34 -0.22 17.61
C SER A 128 -8.99 -0.61 16.98
N VAL A 129 -8.86 -0.48 15.66
CA VAL A 129 -7.62 -0.83 14.95
C VAL A 129 -6.64 0.35 14.98
N ASN A 130 -5.42 0.10 15.47
CA ASN A 130 -4.34 1.07 15.46
C ASN A 130 -3.45 0.91 14.22
N SER A 131 -2.92 2.04 13.73
CA SER A 131 -1.97 2.08 12.62
C SER A 131 -0.61 1.63 13.12
N GLU A 132 -0.06 0.55 12.55
CA GLU A 132 1.30 0.07 12.88
C GLU A 132 2.36 1.15 12.70
N ARG A 133 2.19 2.02 11.69
CA ARG A 133 3.14 3.09 11.38
C ARG A 133 3.13 4.24 12.40
N THR A 134 1.98 4.53 13.02
CA THR A 134 1.80 5.75 13.82
C THR A 134 1.39 5.48 15.27
N GLY A 135 1.05 4.24 15.64
CA GLY A 135 0.50 3.88 16.94
C GLY A 135 -0.93 4.40 17.22
N ALA A 136 -1.36 5.45 16.52
CA ALA A 136 -2.69 6.04 16.65
C ALA A 136 -3.79 5.22 15.95
N PRO A 137 -5.07 5.35 16.37
CA PRO A 137 -6.21 4.73 15.70
C PRO A 137 -6.27 5.03 14.20
N ILE A 138 -6.59 4.02 13.38
CA ILE A 138 -6.73 4.19 11.93
C ILE A 138 -7.95 5.05 11.64
N LEU A 139 -7.72 6.17 10.97
CA LEU A 139 -8.80 6.98 10.42
C LEU A 139 -9.38 6.29 9.18
N ILE A 140 -10.57 5.69 9.35
CA ILE A 140 -11.32 5.05 8.27
C ILE A 140 -12.23 6.09 7.62
N ASN A 141 -12.11 6.23 6.30
CA ASN A 141 -13.00 7.04 5.50
C ASN A 141 -13.10 6.47 4.07
N ALA A 142 -14.08 6.96 3.30
CA ALA A 142 -14.31 6.48 1.93
C ALA A 142 -13.12 6.70 1.00
N TYR A 143 -12.37 7.80 1.18
CA TYR A 143 -11.17 8.07 0.39
C TYR A 143 -10.09 7.03 0.64
N ARG A 144 -9.90 6.59 1.89
CA ARG A 144 -8.94 5.54 2.23
C ARG A 144 -9.27 4.24 1.52
N PHE A 145 -10.54 3.80 1.51
CA PHE A 145 -10.94 2.60 0.77
C PHE A 145 -10.73 2.73 -0.73
N ARG A 146 -11.02 3.91 -1.30
CA ARG A 146 -10.72 4.21 -2.70
C ARG A 146 -9.22 4.08 -3.00
N TYR A 147 -8.36 4.63 -2.14
CA TYR A 147 -6.90 4.50 -2.26
C TYR A 147 -6.47 3.04 -2.14
N THR A 148 -6.99 2.30 -1.15
CA THR A 148 -6.69 0.88 -0.98
C THR A 148 -7.04 0.08 -2.23
N LEU A 149 -8.23 0.29 -2.82
CA LEU A 149 -8.62 -0.38 -4.05
C LEU A 149 -7.66 -0.07 -5.20
N GLY A 150 -7.34 1.21 -5.41
CA GLY A 150 -6.40 1.63 -6.46
C GLY A 150 -5.00 1.04 -6.28
N THR A 151 -4.46 1.10 -5.06
CA THR A 151 -3.13 0.55 -4.75
C THR A 151 -3.10 -0.97 -4.88
N ASN A 152 -4.17 -1.68 -4.47
CA ASN A 152 -4.24 -3.13 -4.62
C ASN A 152 -4.27 -3.54 -6.10
N LEU A 153 -5.05 -2.87 -6.94
CA LEU A 153 -5.04 -3.11 -8.39
C LEU A 153 -3.66 -2.85 -8.99
N GLY A 154 -2.96 -1.80 -8.56
CA GLY A 154 -1.58 -1.57 -8.95
C GLY A 154 -0.64 -2.72 -8.54
N ARG A 155 -0.78 -3.21 -7.31
CA ARG A 155 0.03 -4.34 -6.78
C ARG A 155 -0.22 -5.65 -7.53
N GLU A 156 -1.42 -5.84 -8.05
CA GLU A 156 -1.77 -6.95 -8.95
C GLU A 156 -1.29 -6.74 -10.39
N GLY A 157 -0.49 -5.69 -10.66
CA GLY A 157 0.05 -5.39 -11.98
C GLY A 157 -0.96 -4.84 -12.98
N LYS A 158 -2.13 -4.37 -12.51
CA LYS A 158 -3.13 -3.78 -13.41
C LYS A 158 -2.64 -2.42 -13.93
N GLY A 159 -2.76 -2.23 -15.25
CA GLY A 159 -2.37 -0.98 -15.90
C GLY A 159 -3.23 0.21 -15.49
N GLU A 160 -2.73 1.42 -15.73
CA GLU A 160 -3.37 2.68 -15.33
C GLU A 160 -4.82 2.83 -15.83
N TYR A 161 -5.11 2.40 -17.06
CA TYR A 161 -6.46 2.43 -17.62
C TYR A 161 -7.46 1.58 -16.83
N VAL A 162 -7.03 0.40 -16.34
CA VAL A 162 -7.88 -0.48 -15.52
C VAL A 162 -8.15 0.16 -14.16
N ILE A 163 -7.14 0.81 -13.57
CA ILE A 163 -7.28 1.53 -12.30
C ILE A 163 -8.22 2.74 -12.47
N ALA A 164 -8.04 3.52 -13.54
CA ALA A 164 -8.92 4.64 -13.88
C ALA A 164 -10.38 4.16 -14.03
N GLU A 165 -10.57 3.06 -14.76
CA GLU A 165 -11.87 2.48 -15.01
C GLU A 165 -12.53 2.00 -13.70
N ALA A 166 -11.81 1.22 -12.90
CA ALA A 166 -12.27 0.73 -11.61
C ALA A 166 -12.66 1.89 -10.68
N LEU A 167 -11.90 2.98 -10.67
CA LEU A 167 -12.14 4.12 -9.79
C LEU A 167 -13.13 5.15 -10.37
N ASP A 168 -13.63 4.99 -11.59
CA ASP A 168 -14.49 5.99 -12.26
C ASP A 168 -13.77 7.34 -12.42
N HIS A 169 -12.56 7.28 -12.99
CA HIS A 169 -11.85 8.43 -13.53
C HIS A 169 -12.21 8.62 -15.01
N THR A 170 -12.19 9.86 -15.46
CA THR A 170 -12.35 10.19 -16.89
C THR A 170 -11.04 9.96 -17.66
N ASP A 171 -9.90 10.14 -17.00
CA ASP A 171 -8.57 10.00 -17.57
C ASP A 171 -7.59 9.34 -16.58
N THR A 172 -6.35 9.13 -17.02
CA THR A 172 -5.26 8.54 -16.24
C THR A 172 -4.36 9.58 -15.54
N GLN A 173 -4.64 10.88 -15.65
CA GLN A 173 -3.76 11.92 -15.10
C GLN A 173 -3.56 11.77 -13.58
N HIS A 174 -4.56 11.19 -12.91
CA HIS A 174 -4.57 10.98 -11.47
C HIS A 174 -4.45 9.51 -11.05
N THR A 175 -4.15 8.57 -11.95
CA THR A 175 -3.94 7.15 -11.56
C THR A 175 -2.56 6.88 -10.99
N GLY A 176 -1.56 7.67 -11.41
CA GLY A 176 -0.18 7.56 -10.94
C GLY A 176 -0.05 7.55 -9.41
N VAL A 177 -0.93 8.25 -8.68
CA VAL A 177 -0.91 8.32 -7.20
C VAL A 177 -1.12 6.97 -6.51
N TYR A 178 -1.73 5.99 -7.20
CA TYR A 178 -2.00 4.66 -6.64
C TYR A 178 -0.85 3.68 -6.85
N VAL A 179 0.01 3.93 -7.84
CA VAL A 179 1.11 3.04 -8.26
C VAL A 179 2.49 3.51 -7.81
N LYS A 180 2.63 4.70 -7.20
CA LYS A 180 3.95 5.25 -6.79
C LYS A 180 4.74 4.37 -5.82
N ASN A 181 4.05 3.56 -5.01
CA ASN A 181 4.63 2.76 -3.94
C ASN A 181 4.59 1.25 -4.23
N LEU A 182 4.66 0.86 -5.50
CA LEU A 182 4.76 -0.56 -5.85
C LEU A 182 6.11 -1.12 -5.39
N PRO A 183 6.15 -2.36 -4.85
CA PRO A 183 7.38 -2.97 -4.36
C PRO A 183 8.53 -2.93 -5.37
N GLU A 184 8.23 -3.14 -6.65
CA GLU A 184 9.21 -3.07 -7.76
C GLU A 184 9.84 -1.68 -7.90
N ILE A 185 9.06 -0.62 -7.71
CA ILE A 185 9.56 0.76 -7.75
C ILE A 185 10.42 1.03 -6.51
N VAL A 186 9.98 0.55 -5.34
CA VAL A 186 10.73 0.68 -4.08
C VAL A 186 12.08 -0.02 -4.17
N GLU A 187 12.14 -1.26 -4.67
CA GLU A 187 13.40 -2.01 -4.84
C GLU A 187 14.39 -1.29 -5.77
N ARG A 188 13.88 -0.70 -6.86
CA ARG A 188 14.70 0.11 -7.78
C ARG A 188 15.22 1.38 -7.12
N ILE A 189 14.40 2.04 -6.30
CA ILE A 189 14.83 3.20 -5.51
C ILE A 189 15.90 2.77 -4.52
N ASP A 190 15.65 1.73 -3.72
CA ASP A 190 16.58 1.21 -2.71
C ASP A 190 17.94 0.89 -3.34
N LYS A 191 17.95 0.21 -4.50
CA LYS A 191 19.19 -0.06 -5.25
C LYS A 191 19.90 1.21 -5.72
N ALA A 192 19.15 2.20 -6.21
CA ALA A 192 19.72 3.45 -6.72
C ALA A 192 20.29 4.34 -5.60
N VAL A 193 19.69 4.34 -4.41
CA VAL A 193 20.10 5.18 -3.28
C VAL A 193 21.06 4.48 -2.30
N ALA A 194 21.23 3.15 -2.40
CA ALA A 194 22.05 2.36 -1.50
C ALA A 194 23.44 2.94 -1.26
N TYR A 195 24.17 3.31 -2.33
CA TYR A 195 25.52 3.87 -2.22
C TYR A 195 25.55 5.26 -1.55
N GLN A 196 24.50 6.06 -1.71
CA GLN A 196 24.42 7.40 -1.11
C GLN A 196 24.02 7.33 0.38
N LEU A 197 23.21 6.33 0.75
CA LEU A 197 22.78 6.11 2.13
C LEU A 197 23.80 5.30 2.95
N ALA A 198 24.68 4.53 2.31
CA ALA A 198 25.65 3.68 3.00
C ALA A 198 26.53 4.42 4.04
N PRO A 199 27.07 5.62 3.76
CA PRO A 199 27.84 6.39 4.76
C PRO A 199 26.96 6.90 5.92
N ILE A 200 25.68 7.17 5.66
CA ILE A 200 24.72 7.66 6.67
C ILE A 200 24.28 6.53 7.60
N ALA A 201 24.21 5.30 7.08
CA ALA A 201 23.84 4.12 7.86
C ALA A 201 24.86 3.77 8.97
N GLN A 202 26.08 4.34 8.92
CA GLN A 202 27.19 4.07 9.86
C GLN A 202 27.38 2.56 10.11
N ALA A 203 27.14 1.74 9.09
CA ALA A 203 27.11 0.29 9.23
C ALA A 203 28.53 -0.30 9.35
N PHE A 204 29.53 0.33 8.71
CA PHE A 204 30.95 0.02 8.88
C PHE A 204 31.55 0.84 10.03
N GLN A 205 32.20 0.13 10.96
CA GLN A 205 32.75 0.68 12.20
C GLN A 205 34.29 0.57 12.28
N GLY A 206 34.91 -0.02 11.25
CA GLY A 206 36.36 -0.21 11.18
C GLY A 206 37.10 0.96 10.53
N ILE A 207 38.37 0.74 10.17
CA ILE A 207 39.24 1.74 9.55
C ILE A 207 39.88 1.15 8.29
N ILE A 208 39.70 1.80 7.13
CA ILE A 208 40.34 1.39 5.88
C ILE A 208 41.83 1.70 5.94
N ILE A 209 42.65 0.73 5.57
CA ILE A 209 44.12 0.82 5.52
C ILE A 209 44.62 0.67 4.10
N LYS A 210 45.71 1.35 3.72
CA LYS A 210 46.23 1.33 2.34
C LYS A 210 46.92 0.01 2.03
N THR A 211 47.78 -0.43 2.93
CA THR A 211 48.55 -1.67 2.79
C THR A 211 48.50 -2.48 4.07
N GLU A 212 48.85 -3.77 3.98
CA GLU A 212 48.96 -4.64 5.15
C GLU A 212 49.92 -4.08 6.22
N HIS A 213 50.96 -3.37 5.81
CA HIS A 213 51.92 -2.79 6.76
C HIS A 213 51.26 -1.78 7.71
N ASP A 214 50.20 -1.10 7.26
CA ASP A 214 49.46 -0.11 8.04
C ASP A 214 48.48 -0.76 9.05
N ALA A 215 48.33 -2.08 9.04
CA ALA A 215 47.48 -2.79 9.98
C ALA A 215 48.10 -2.82 11.39
N HIS A 216 47.27 -2.76 12.43
CA HIS A 216 47.74 -2.84 13.83
C HIS A 216 48.49 -4.13 14.13
N ARG A 217 48.13 -5.22 13.43
CA ARG A 217 48.76 -6.53 13.50
C ARG A 217 49.39 -6.94 12.16
N GLY A 218 49.86 -5.98 11.36
CA GLY A 218 50.38 -6.23 10.00
C GLY A 218 51.61 -7.14 9.93
N SER A 219 52.37 -7.27 11.02
CA SER A 219 53.49 -8.21 11.15
C SER A 219 53.06 -9.65 11.47
N ASP A 220 51.78 -9.88 11.77
CA ASP A 220 51.22 -11.17 12.14
C ASP A 220 50.31 -11.71 11.03
N PRO A 221 50.75 -12.72 10.26
CA PRO A 221 49.95 -13.31 9.18
C PRO A 221 48.61 -13.89 9.65
N SER A 222 48.48 -14.27 10.93
CA SER A 222 47.23 -14.79 11.49
C SER A 222 46.14 -13.72 11.63
N SER A 223 46.49 -12.44 11.50
CA SER A 223 45.54 -11.34 11.52
C SER A 223 44.80 -11.16 10.19
N ARG A 224 45.25 -11.80 9.10
CA ARG A 224 44.65 -11.65 7.77
C ARG A 224 43.23 -12.21 7.74
N ILE A 225 42.31 -11.42 7.17
CA ILE A 225 40.93 -11.79 6.91
C ILE A 225 40.79 -12.08 5.42
N SER A 226 40.42 -13.32 5.10
CA SER A 226 40.26 -13.83 3.74
C SER A 226 38.84 -14.32 3.46
N ASN A 227 38.41 -14.27 2.21
CA ASN A 227 37.22 -14.96 1.71
C ASN A 227 37.51 -16.40 1.22
N GLY A 228 38.73 -16.91 1.46
CA GLY A 228 39.20 -18.21 1.00
C GLY A 228 39.92 -18.18 -0.35
N ALA A 229 39.74 -17.14 -1.16
CA ALA A 229 40.42 -16.94 -2.44
C ALA A 229 41.44 -15.80 -2.37
N GLU A 230 41.06 -14.69 -1.74
CA GLU A 230 41.85 -13.46 -1.65
C GLU A 230 41.79 -12.89 -0.23
N ASN A 231 42.74 -12.03 0.10
CA ASN A 231 42.77 -11.31 1.38
C ASN A 231 42.06 -9.96 1.23
N LEU A 232 41.24 -9.62 2.21
CA LEU A 232 40.41 -8.41 2.19
C LEU A 232 40.83 -7.38 3.23
N GLY A 233 41.62 -7.77 4.23
CA GLY A 233 41.97 -6.91 5.34
C GLY A 233 42.70 -7.64 6.46
N ASN A 234 42.92 -6.94 7.56
CA ASN A 234 43.43 -7.51 8.80
C ASN A 234 42.43 -7.31 9.95
N CYS A 235 42.52 -8.16 10.97
CA CYS A 235 41.87 -8.00 12.26
C CYS A 235 42.81 -7.30 13.23
N GLY A 236 42.40 -6.16 13.78
CA GLY A 236 43.16 -5.40 14.77
C GLY A 236 43.02 -5.92 16.21
N SER A 237 42.19 -6.93 16.47
CA SER A 237 42.04 -7.52 17.81
C SER A 237 43.12 -8.56 18.07
N TYR A 238 43.63 -8.64 19.30
CA TYR A 238 44.56 -9.68 19.77
C TYR A 238 43.84 -10.89 20.38
N GLY A 239 42.51 -10.81 20.52
CA GLY A 239 41.68 -11.89 21.08
C GLY A 239 41.25 -12.92 20.03
N PHE A 240 40.88 -14.11 20.49
CA PHE A 240 40.25 -15.12 19.65
C PHE A 240 38.84 -14.68 19.23
N CYS A 241 38.52 -14.87 17.94
CA CYS A 241 37.23 -14.52 17.36
C CYS A 241 36.69 -15.71 16.58
N SER A 242 35.45 -16.12 16.86
CA SER A 242 34.73 -17.20 16.15
C SER A 242 33.68 -16.70 15.17
N ALA A 243 33.65 -15.39 14.92
CA ALA A 243 32.70 -14.80 13.97
C ALA A 243 33.01 -15.26 12.53
N LEU A 244 31.98 -15.33 11.70
CA LEU A 244 32.10 -15.79 10.32
C LEU A 244 32.83 -14.74 9.47
N ALA A 245 34.15 -14.83 9.42
CA ALA A 245 34.99 -14.04 8.51
C ALA A 245 34.79 -14.49 7.06
N PRO A 246 34.86 -13.56 6.07
CA PRO A 246 35.04 -12.12 6.23
C PRO A 246 33.72 -11.37 6.46
N VAL A 247 32.57 -12.04 6.32
CA VAL A 247 31.24 -11.41 6.29
C VAL A 247 30.99 -10.60 7.57
N ALA A 248 31.09 -11.22 8.74
CA ALA A 248 30.85 -10.56 10.02
C ALA A 248 31.85 -9.42 10.33
N CYS A 249 33.03 -9.41 9.67
CA CYS A 249 34.07 -8.42 9.92
C CYS A 249 33.66 -7.02 9.46
N TYR A 250 32.82 -6.88 8.43
CA TYR A 250 32.42 -5.56 7.92
C TYR A 250 31.60 -4.73 8.91
N THR A 251 30.96 -5.36 9.90
CA THR A 251 30.29 -4.64 10.99
C THR A 251 31.12 -4.54 12.26
N CYS A 252 32.33 -5.13 12.26
CA CYS A 252 33.24 -5.14 13.40
C CYS A 252 34.09 -3.86 13.42
N ASN A 253 34.25 -3.26 14.60
CA ASN A 253 35.12 -2.10 14.82
C ASN A 253 36.61 -2.42 14.70
N HIS A 254 37.01 -3.69 14.85
CA HIS A 254 38.39 -4.12 14.74
C HIS A 254 38.82 -4.46 13.30
N PHE A 255 37.90 -4.43 12.34
CA PHE A 255 38.23 -4.79 10.98
C PHE A 255 38.97 -3.65 10.28
N GLN A 256 40.09 -3.99 9.65
CA GLN A 256 40.93 -3.08 8.89
C GLN A 256 40.96 -3.51 7.41
N PRO A 257 39.91 -3.19 6.61
CA PRO A 257 39.85 -3.53 5.20
C PRO A 257 40.95 -2.84 4.39
N TRP A 258 41.50 -3.55 3.41
CA TRP A 258 42.53 -3.01 2.51
C TRP A 258 41.92 -2.13 1.43
N LEU A 259 42.54 -0.99 1.14
CA LEU A 259 42.07 -0.04 0.13
C LEU A 259 41.86 -0.68 -1.26
N ASP A 260 42.74 -1.62 -1.62
CA ASP A 260 42.70 -2.39 -2.86
C ASP A 260 42.13 -3.81 -2.69
N GLY A 261 41.46 -4.08 -1.56
CA GLY A 261 40.82 -5.37 -1.30
C GLY A 261 39.60 -5.63 -2.21
N PRO A 262 39.30 -6.90 -2.54
CA PRO A 262 38.19 -7.29 -3.44
C PRO A 262 36.83 -7.24 -2.73
N HIS A 263 36.46 -6.06 -2.22
CA HIS A 263 35.24 -5.86 -1.42
C HIS A 263 33.96 -6.01 -2.24
N GLU A 264 33.99 -5.63 -3.52
CA GLU A 264 32.89 -5.80 -4.47
C GLU A 264 32.43 -7.26 -4.56
N GLY A 265 33.37 -8.22 -4.54
CA GLY A 265 33.04 -9.64 -4.58
C GLY A 265 32.25 -10.11 -3.34
N VAL A 266 32.50 -9.51 -2.18
CA VAL A 266 31.72 -9.80 -0.96
C VAL A 266 30.31 -9.20 -1.04
N LEU A 267 30.19 -8.00 -1.61
CA LEU A 267 28.89 -7.36 -1.81
C LEU A 267 28.01 -8.19 -2.77
N ASP A 268 28.60 -8.64 -3.89
CA ASP A 268 27.90 -9.46 -4.88
C ASP A 268 27.43 -10.79 -4.28
N TYR A 269 28.28 -11.45 -3.49
CA TYR A 269 27.91 -12.66 -2.75
C TYR A 269 26.71 -12.43 -1.82
N LEU A 270 26.72 -11.35 -1.03
CA LEU A 270 25.63 -11.06 -0.09
C LEU A 270 24.30 -10.74 -0.79
N LEU A 271 24.35 -10.04 -1.93
CA LEU A 271 23.17 -9.74 -2.74
C LEU A 271 22.58 -11.00 -3.38
N GLN A 272 23.44 -11.88 -3.91
CA GLN A 272 23.01 -13.17 -4.48
C GLN A 272 22.40 -14.07 -3.40
N GLU A 273 23.02 -14.15 -2.22
CA GLU A 273 22.52 -14.97 -1.12
C GLU A 273 21.18 -14.46 -0.59
N ARG A 274 20.98 -13.13 -0.49
CA ARG A 274 19.69 -12.53 -0.15
C ARG A 274 18.60 -12.93 -1.14
N ALA A 275 18.90 -12.84 -2.45
CA ALA A 275 17.95 -13.21 -3.50
C ALA A 275 17.59 -14.71 -3.41
N ARG A 276 18.59 -15.57 -3.19
CA ARG A 276 18.42 -17.02 -3.01
C ARG A 276 17.55 -17.36 -1.81
N ILE A 277 17.78 -16.73 -0.65
CA ILE A 277 16.97 -16.96 0.56
C ILE A 277 15.52 -16.51 0.32
N LEU A 278 15.32 -15.38 -0.34
CA LEU A 278 13.97 -14.89 -0.66
C LEU A 278 13.22 -15.86 -1.57
N ASP A 279 13.88 -16.37 -2.61
CA ASP A 279 13.30 -17.37 -3.53
C ASP A 279 12.94 -18.69 -2.82
N LEU A 280 13.78 -19.14 -1.87
CA LEU A 280 13.56 -20.39 -1.13
C LEU A 280 12.50 -20.30 -0.03
N THR A 281 12.36 -19.14 0.61
CA THR A 281 11.59 -19.01 1.86
C THR A 281 10.34 -18.15 1.72
N ASP A 282 10.27 -17.29 0.70
CA ASP A 282 9.30 -16.20 0.53
C ASP A 282 9.14 -15.28 1.78
N ASP A 283 10.06 -15.39 2.75
CA ASP A 283 10.07 -14.61 3.99
C ASP A 283 11.10 -13.48 3.90
N ARG A 284 10.58 -12.27 3.72
CA ARG A 284 11.39 -11.05 3.66
C ARG A 284 12.17 -10.80 4.94
N LYS A 285 11.68 -11.16 6.13
CA LYS A 285 12.43 -10.94 7.36
C LYS A 285 13.67 -11.81 7.43
N VAL A 286 13.55 -13.06 6.97
CA VAL A 286 14.67 -14.01 6.93
C VAL A 286 15.66 -13.61 5.85
N ALA A 287 15.19 -13.26 4.64
CA ALA A 287 16.06 -12.85 3.55
C ALA A 287 16.86 -11.56 3.87
N PHE A 288 16.25 -10.61 4.58
CA PHE A 288 16.85 -9.30 4.84
C PHE A 288 17.70 -9.29 6.13
N ALA A 289 17.89 -10.44 6.80
CA ALA A 289 18.64 -10.53 8.04
C ALA A 289 20.08 -9.97 7.94
N ASN A 290 20.68 -10.03 6.73
CA ASN A 290 22.05 -9.57 6.46
C ASN A 290 22.11 -8.18 5.78
N ASP A 291 21.00 -7.43 5.69
CA ASP A 291 21.00 -6.13 5.01
C ASP A 291 21.97 -5.11 5.66
N ARG A 292 22.16 -5.19 6.99
CA ARG A 292 23.16 -4.36 7.68
C ARG A 292 24.58 -4.63 7.18
N LEU A 293 24.90 -5.88 6.82
CA LEU A 293 26.20 -6.26 6.27
C LEU A 293 26.37 -5.74 4.85
N ILE A 294 25.32 -5.83 4.02
CA ILE A 294 25.30 -5.25 2.67
C ILE A 294 25.61 -3.75 2.72
N LEU A 295 24.99 -3.02 3.65
CA LEU A 295 25.26 -1.59 3.86
C LEU A 295 26.70 -1.33 4.32
N ALA A 296 27.23 -2.15 5.23
CA ALA A 296 28.59 -2.00 5.74
C ALA A 296 29.65 -2.24 4.65
N VAL A 297 29.49 -3.29 3.84
CA VAL A 297 30.39 -3.58 2.71
C VAL A 297 30.29 -2.47 1.66
N SER A 298 29.08 -2.00 1.35
CA SER A 298 28.86 -0.88 0.42
C SER A 298 29.55 0.40 0.91
N ASP A 299 29.51 0.70 2.20
CA ASP A 299 30.20 1.85 2.80
C ASP A 299 31.72 1.73 2.66
N VAL A 300 32.29 0.54 2.90
CA VAL A 300 33.73 0.28 2.67
C VAL A 300 34.11 0.55 1.22
N ILE A 301 33.37 0.02 0.24
CA ILE A 301 33.63 0.23 -1.19
C ILE A 301 33.60 1.72 -1.54
N VAL A 302 32.60 2.46 -1.06
CA VAL A 302 32.46 3.90 -1.32
C VAL A 302 33.63 4.69 -0.73
N ARG A 303 34.01 4.39 0.52
CA ARG A 303 35.16 5.04 1.17
C ARG A 303 36.47 4.71 0.46
N CYS A 304 36.67 3.45 0.04
CA CYS A 304 37.84 3.05 -0.73
C CYS A 304 37.94 3.82 -2.04
N LYS A 305 36.84 3.97 -2.79
CA LYS A 305 36.80 4.77 -4.03
C LYS A 305 37.17 6.23 -3.78
N LYS A 306 36.57 6.86 -2.76
CA LYS A 306 36.90 8.24 -2.37
C LYS A 306 38.35 8.45 -1.94
N MET A 307 39.00 7.43 -1.39
CA MET A 307 40.42 7.52 -0.98
C MET A 307 41.40 7.33 -2.15
N LYS A 308 40.92 6.83 -3.30
CA LYS A 308 41.70 6.64 -4.55
C LYS A 308 41.57 7.83 -5.51
N GLU A 309 40.50 8.62 -5.37
CA GLU A 309 40.30 9.92 -6.03
C GLU A 309 41.23 10.99 -5.43
#